data_AF-A0A2E9RD24-F1
#
_entry.id   AF-A0A2E9RD24-F1
#
_cell.length_a   1.000
_cell.length_b   1.000
_cell.length_c   1.000
_cell.angle_alpha   90.00
_cell.angle_beta   90.00
_cell.angle_gamma   90.00
#
_symmetry.space_group_name_H-M   'P 1'
#
loop_
_entity.id
_entity.type
_entity.pdbx_description
1 polymer ?
#
loop_
_entity_poly.entity_id
_entity_poly.type
_entity_poly.pdbx_seq_one_letter_code
_entity_poly.pdbx_strand_id
1 'polypeptide(L)'
;AATINGGFIVQPSLIDAITDTNGIVLYADDDPYAQQVFSESTARQLQTMMTLTVRKGSAKKSFNNFFTGKMSNVEVGGKTGTLNGTDPTGTYDWFVGYAHRSDRKLAYAVLCINKEKWYVKSAYVARKAIEHYFSEQVL
;
A
#
# COMPACT_ATOMS: atom_id res chain seq x y z
N ALA A 1 -5.97 -0.74 -2.99
CA ALA A 1 -5.89 -1.41 -4.30
C ALA A 1 -6.62 -0.61 -5.38
N ALA A 2 -7.94 -0.45 -5.30
CA ALA A 2 -8.73 0.22 -6.35
C ALA A 2 -8.19 1.58 -6.81
N THR A 3 -7.73 2.43 -5.90
CA THR A 3 -7.18 3.75 -6.24
C THR A 3 -6.03 3.70 -7.25
N ILE A 4 -5.12 2.72 -7.16
CA ILE A 4 -3.97 2.58 -8.09
C ILE A 4 -4.30 1.65 -9.27
N ASN A 5 -5.50 1.05 -9.26
CA ASN A 5 -6.00 0.14 -10.26
C ASN A 5 -7.20 0.72 -11.05
N GLY A 6 -7.18 2.03 -11.31
CA GLY A 6 -8.22 2.69 -12.13
C GLY A 6 -9.64 2.63 -11.56
N GLY A 7 -9.79 2.34 -10.26
CA GLY A 7 -11.09 2.17 -9.61
C GLY A 7 -11.65 0.75 -9.62
N PHE A 8 -10.87 -0.24 -10.06
CA PHE A 8 -11.26 -1.65 -10.00
C PHE A 8 -10.77 -2.30 -8.70
N ILE A 9 -11.68 -2.92 -7.96
CA ILE A 9 -11.35 -3.90 -6.93
C ILE A 9 -11.20 -5.25 -7.61
N VAL A 10 -10.09 -5.94 -7.30
CA VAL A 10 -9.84 -7.33 -7.69
C VAL A 10 -10.00 -8.18 -6.45
N GLN A 11 -10.58 -9.37 -6.59
CA GLN A 11 -10.65 -10.34 -5.50
C GLN A 11 -9.21 -10.72 -5.06
N PRO A 12 -8.85 -10.54 -3.77
CA PRO A 12 -7.52 -10.90 -3.32
C PRO A 12 -7.37 -12.42 -3.23
N SER A 13 -6.28 -12.95 -3.76
CA SER A 13 -5.85 -14.34 -3.59
C SER A 13 -4.47 -14.40 -2.96
N LEU A 14 -4.20 -15.49 -2.24
CA LEU A 14 -2.87 -15.85 -1.73
C LEU A 14 -2.26 -17.03 -2.50
N ILE A 15 -3.06 -17.76 -3.27
CA ILE A 15 -2.66 -18.97 -3.97
C ILE A 15 -2.67 -18.64 -5.47
N ASP A 16 -1.49 -18.68 -6.07
CA ASP A 16 -1.30 -18.48 -7.51
C ASP A 16 -1.67 -19.74 -8.30
N ALA A 17 -1.12 -20.90 -7.88
CA ALA A 17 -1.44 -22.19 -8.43
C ALA A 17 -1.28 -23.32 -7.40
N ILE A 18 -1.97 -24.44 -7.63
CA ILE A 18 -1.76 -25.71 -6.92
C ILE A 18 -1.28 -26.73 -7.94
N THR A 19 -0.15 -27.37 -7.67
CA THR A 19 0.41 -28.43 -8.51
C THR A 19 0.45 -29.77 -7.79
N ASP A 20 0.28 -30.86 -8.53
CA ASP A 20 0.55 -32.21 -8.02
C ASP A 20 2.05 -32.50 -7.99
N THR A 21 2.43 -33.70 -7.51
CA THR A 21 3.83 -34.13 -7.43
C THR A 21 4.53 -34.29 -8.78
N ASN A 22 3.76 -34.35 -9.87
CA ASN A 22 4.27 -34.46 -11.24
C ASN A 22 4.37 -33.09 -11.93
N GLY A 23 4.00 -32.00 -11.24
CA GLY A 23 3.98 -30.65 -11.79
C GLY A 23 2.71 -30.32 -12.59
N ILE A 24 1.66 -31.14 -12.52
CA ILE A 24 0.38 -30.87 -13.17
C ILE A 24 -0.36 -29.81 -12.36
N VAL A 25 -0.79 -28.73 -13.03
CA VAL A 25 -1.59 -27.65 -12.43
C VAL A 25 -3.01 -28.16 -12.20
N LEU A 26 -3.43 -28.22 -10.94
CA LEU A 26 -4.77 -28.61 -10.49
C LEU A 26 -5.69 -27.40 -10.32
N TYR A 27 -5.10 -26.23 -10.07
CA TYR A 27 -5.78 -24.94 -9.92
C TYR A 27 -4.82 -23.82 -10.29
N ALA A 28 -5.33 -22.77 -10.94
CA ALA A 28 -4.62 -21.52 -11.22
C ALA A 28 -5.58 -20.33 -11.08
N ASP A 29 -5.10 -19.19 -10.60
CA ASP A 29 -5.86 -17.95 -10.41
C ASP A 29 -5.76 -17.01 -11.63
N ASP A 30 -6.07 -17.54 -12.82
CA ASP A 30 -5.77 -16.88 -14.11
C ASP A 30 -6.75 -15.77 -14.51
N ASP A 31 -7.96 -15.74 -13.93
CA ASP A 31 -9.00 -14.74 -14.24
C ASP A 31 -9.68 -14.25 -12.95
N PRO A 32 -8.97 -13.44 -12.14
CA PRO A 32 -9.52 -12.97 -10.88
C PRO A 32 -10.66 -11.98 -11.12
N TYR A 33 -11.79 -12.22 -10.45
CA TYR A 33 -12.95 -11.33 -10.54
C TYR A 33 -12.57 -9.88 -10.22
N ALA A 34 -12.96 -8.97 -11.12
CA ALA A 34 -12.73 -7.54 -11.00
C ALA A 34 -14.02 -6.74 -11.16
N GLN A 35 -14.24 -5.79 -10.26
CA GLN A 35 -15.40 -4.90 -10.28
C GLN A 35 -14.96 -3.43 -10.21
N GLN A 36 -15.47 -2.61 -11.13
CA GLN A 36 -15.28 -1.17 -11.04
C GLN A 36 -16.19 -0.57 -9.96
N VAL A 37 -15.60 0.05 -8.95
CA VAL A 37 -16.31 0.68 -7.82
C VAL A 37 -16.33 2.21 -7.91
N PHE A 38 -15.45 2.79 -8.71
CA PHE A 38 -15.47 4.21 -9.10
C PHE A 38 -14.72 4.39 -10.42
N SER A 39 -14.95 5.54 -11.09
CA SER A 39 -14.32 5.83 -12.37
C SER A 39 -12.81 6.01 -12.25
N GLU A 40 -12.11 5.86 -13.37
CA GLU A 40 -10.68 6.15 -13.44
C GLU A 40 -10.40 7.64 -13.11
N SER A 41 -11.28 8.56 -13.53
CA SER A 41 -11.13 9.98 -13.22
C SER A 41 -11.19 10.24 -11.71
N THR A 42 -12.10 9.58 -10.98
CA THR A 42 -12.14 9.61 -9.51
C THR A 42 -10.89 8.99 -8.91
N ALA A 43 -10.39 7.88 -9.46
CA ALA A 43 -9.16 7.25 -9.01
C ALA A 43 -7.96 8.22 -9.10
N ARG A 44 -7.80 8.95 -10.21
CA ARG A 44 -6.73 9.95 -10.40
C ARG A 44 -6.85 11.13 -9.42
N GLN A 45 -8.06 11.58 -9.13
CA GLN A 45 -8.30 12.64 -8.13
C GLN A 45 -7.92 12.14 -6.71
N LEU A 46 -8.29 10.91 -6.37
CA LEU A 46 -7.88 10.28 -5.10
C LEU A 46 -6.36 10.17 -4.99
N GLN A 47 -5.67 9.71 -6.04
CA GLN A 47 -4.21 9.65 -6.11
C GLN A 47 -3.55 11.01 -5.83
N THR A 48 -4.08 12.08 -6.43
CA THR A 48 -3.63 13.45 -6.20
C THR A 48 -3.74 13.84 -4.72
N MET A 49 -4.91 13.65 -4.11
CA MET A 49 -5.14 13.99 -2.70
C MET A 49 -4.29 13.13 -1.74
N MET A 50 -4.15 11.84 -2.05
CA MET A 50 -3.36 10.89 -1.26
C MET A 50 -1.86 11.22 -1.33
N THR A 51 -1.36 11.66 -2.48
CA THR A 51 0.01 12.14 -2.65
C THR A 51 0.28 13.39 -1.80
N LEU A 52 -0.69 14.31 -1.71
CA LEU A 52 -0.57 15.50 -0.85
C LEU A 52 -0.43 15.14 0.64
N THR A 53 -1.11 14.09 1.11
CA THR A 53 -0.97 13.60 2.49
C THR A 53 0.48 13.21 2.81
N VAL A 54 1.18 12.63 1.85
CA VAL A 54 2.59 12.21 1.97
C VAL A 54 3.55 13.37 1.77
N ARG A 55 3.32 14.23 0.78
CA ARG A 55 4.24 15.32 0.43
C ARG A 55 4.15 16.52 1.39
N LYS A 56 2.93 16.86 1.81
CA LYS A 56 2.62 18.10 2.53
C LYS A 56 1.81 17.89 3.80
N GLY A 57 1.16 16.74 3.96
CA GLY A 57 0.23 16.47 5.05
C GLY A 57 0.80 15.68 6.21
N SER A 58 -0.08 14.92 6.86
CA SER A 58 0.16 14.23 8.13
C SER A 58 1.19 13.10 8.05
N ALA A 59 1.45 12.53 6.87
CA ALA A 59 2.48 11.51 6.68
C ALA A 59 3.87 12.08 6.34
N LYS A 60 3.98 13.38 6.05
CA LYS A 60 5.22 14.03 5.57
C LYS A 60 6.46 13.67 6.39
N LYS A 61 6.37 13.76 7.72
CA LYS A 61 7.51 13.50 8.60
C LYS A 61 8.07 12.08 8.45
N SER A 62 7.21 11.09 8.22
CA SER A 62 7.63 9.69 8.01
C SER A 62 8.37 9.50 6.68
N PHE A 63 8.06 10.33 5.69
CA PHE A 63 8.63 10.29 4.33
C PHE A 63 9.75 11.33 4.11
N ASN A 64 10.32 11.89 5.17
CA ASN A 64 11.48 12.80 5.05
C ASN A 64 12.64 12.12 4.32
N ASN A 65 13.22 12.80 3.33
CA ASN A 65 14.28 12.31 2.43
C ASN A 65 13.93 11.05 1.62
N PHE A 66 12.67 10.60 1.64
CA PHE A 66 12.26 9.41 0.89
C PHE A 66 12.42 9.61 -0.62
N PHE A 67 12.06 10.78 -1.16
CA PHE A 67 12.05 11.02 -2.61
C PHE A 67 13.41 11.42 -3.18
N THR A 68 14.47 10.77 -2.71
CA THR A 68 15.86 11.01 -3.14
C THR A 68 16.52 9.70 -3.57
N GLY A 69 17.61 9.77 -4.34
CA GLY A 69 18.36 8.60 -4.78
C GLY A 69 17.47 7.56 -5.49
N LYS A 70 17.55 6.29 -5.04
CA LYS A 70 16.81 5.14 -5.61
C LYS A 70 15.28 5.26 -5.55
N MET A 71 14.75 6.14 -4.70
CA MET A 71 13.32 6.32 -4.48
C MET A 71 12.76 7.61 -5.13
N SER A 72 13.60 8.37 -5.83
CA SER A 72 13.23 9.65 -6.45
C SER A 72 12.08 9.57 -7.44
N ASN A 73 11.94 8.43 -8.14
CA ASN A 73 10.90 8.16 -9.13
C ASN A 73 9.77 7.26 -8.63
N VAL A 74 9.71 6.99 -7.32
CA VAL A 74 8.59 6.25 -6.72
C VAL A 74 7.50 7.25 -6.32
N GLU A 75 6.32 7.14 -6.92
CA GLU A 75 5.15 7.87 -6.46
C GLU A 75 4.54 7.14 -5.27
N VAL A 76 4.17 7.90 -4.23
CA VAL A 76 3.52 7.36 -3.02
C VAL A 76 2.36 8.26 -2.63
N GLY A 77 1.20 7.64 -2.44
CA GLY A 77 0.02 8.28 -1.88
C GLY A 77 -0.56 7.44 -0.76
N GLY A 78 -1.13 8.10 0.25
CA GLY A 78 -1.82 7.39 1.32
C GLY A 78 -2.77 8.28 2.10
N LYS A 79 -3.48 7.68 3.04
CA LYS A 79 -4.28 8.37 4.04
C LYS A 79 -3.95 7.81 5.41
N THR A 80 -3.74 8.72 6.35
CA THR A 80 -3.54 8.40 7.77
C THR A 80 -4.88 8.27 8.50
N GLY A 81 -4.91 7.44 9.54
CA GLY A 81 -6.01 7.32 10.48
C GLY A 81 -5.48 7.12 11.89
N THR A 82 -6.18 7.64 12.89
CA THR A 82 -5.84 7.45 14.29
C THR A 82 -7.10 7.25 15.09
N LEU A 83 -7.14 6.20 15.91
CA LEU A 83 -8.26 5.88 16.79
C LEU A 83 -7.72 5.30 18.09
N ASN A 84 -8.36 5.57 19.23
CA ASN A 84 -8.09 4.81 20.45
C ASN A 84 -9.03 3.61 20.50
N GLY A 85 -8.49 2.43 20.77
CA GLY A 85 -9.27 1.20 20.92
C GLY A 85 -8.96 0.51 22.24
N THR A 86 -9.84 -0.42 22.60
CA THR A 86 -9.80 -1.15 23.87
C THR A 86 -9.41 -2.61 23.71
N ASP A 87 -9.45 -3.17 22.49
CA ASP A 87 -9.17 -4.58 22.23
C ASP A 87 -8.30 -4.80 20.96
N PRO A 88 -6.96 -4.92 21.12
CA PRO A 88 -6.20 -4.68 22.33
C PRO A 88 -6.13 -3.18 22.67
N THR A 89 -6.07 -2.84 23.95
CA THR A 89 -6.01 -1.44 24.39
C THR A 89 -4.79 -0.72 23.82
N GLY A 90 -5.01 0.46 23.23
CA GLY A 90 -3.96 1.33 22.71
C GLY A 90 -4.44 2.36 21.69
N THR A 91 -3.49 3.14 21.16
CA THR A 91 -3.69 4.04 20.02
C THR A 91 -3.38 3.30 18.72
N TYR A 92 -4.41 3.15 17.90
CA TYR A 92 -4.39 2.53 16.59
C TYR A 92 -3.97 3.58 15.58
N ASP A 93 -2.77 3.43 15.06
CA ASP A 93 -2.23 4.26 14.00
C ASP A 93 -2.34 3.50 12.68
N TRP A 94 -3.10 4.07 11.74
CA TRP A 94 -3.39 3.49 10.43
C TRP A 94 -2.72 4.29 9.32
N PHE A 95 -2.21 3.58 8.32
CA PHE A 95 -1.83 4.16 7.05
C PHE A 95 -2.17 3.22 5.91
N VAL A 96 -3.11 3.65 5.06
CA VAL A 96 -3.56 2.90 3.89
C VAL A 96 -3.18 3.69 2.64
N GLY A 97 -2.62 3.03 1.65
CA GLY A 97 -2.11 3.75 0.49
C GLY A 97 -1.66 2.86 -0.65
N TYR A 98 -0.92 3.50 -1.53
CA TYR A 98 -0.29 2.88 -2.68
C TYR A 98 1.10 3.47 -2.91
N ALA A 99 1.90 2.74 -3.67
CA ALA A 99 3.12 3.23 -4.28
C ALA A 99 3.25 2.62 -5.69
N HIS A 100 3.86 3.35 -6.61
CA HIS A 100 4.16 2.81 -7.94
C HIS A 100 5.42 3.41 -8.54
N ARG A 101 6.03 2.64 -9.44
CA ARG A 101 7.13 3.05 -10.31
C ARG A 101 7.02 2.26 -11.62
N SER A 102 6.79 2.97 -12.72
CA SER A 102 6.53 2.34 -14.02
C SER A 102 5.30 1.40 -13.95
N ASP A 103 5.46 0.14 -14.35
CA ASP A 103 4.45 -0.91 -14.30
C ASP A 103 4.29 -1.55 -12.91
N ARG A 104 5.30 -1.43 -12.05
CA ARG A 104 5.30 -2.01 -10.70
C ARG A 104 4.45 -1.19 -9.75
N LYS A 105 3.38 -1.80 -9.24
CA LYS A 105 2.44 -1.21 -8.29
C LYS A 105 2.48 -1.96 -6.96
N LEU A 106 2.20 -1.25 -5.88
CA LEU A 106 2.02 -1.78 -4.53
C LEU A 106 0.84 -1.07 -3.88
N ALA A 107 -0.09 -1.82 -3.32
CA ALA A 107 -1.11 -1.30 -2.40
C ALA A 107 -0.82 -1.83 -1.00
N TYR A 108 -1.01 -1.01 0.03
CA TYR A 108 -0.71 -1.40 1.40
C TYR A 108 -1.77 -0.89 2.38
N ALA A 109 -1.93 -1.62 3.48
CA ALA A 109 -2.64 -1.21 4.67
C ALA A 109 -1.78 -1.59 5.88
N VAL A 110 -1.45 -0.60 6.71
CA VAL A 110 -0.58 -0.78 7.87
C VAL A 110 -1.31 -0.31 9.12
N LEU A 111 -1.34 -1.17 10.15
CA LEU A 111 -1.86 -0.87 11.48
C LEU A 111 -0.72 -1.06 12.50
N CYS A 112 -0.52 -0.04 13.33
CA CYS A 112 0.31 -0.15 14.53
C CYS A 112 -0.55 0.18 15.76
N ILE A 113 -0.63 -0.73 16.73
CA ILE A 113 -1.30 -0.48 18.01
C ILE A 113 -0.24 -0.13 19.04
N ASN A 114 -0.19 1.14 19.41
CA ASN A 114 0.75 1.67 20.39
C ASN A 114 0.10 1.72 21.76
N LYS A 115 0.73 1.16 22.79
CA LYS A 115 0.24 1.24 24.19
C LYS A 115 0.69 2.57 24.81
N GLU A 116 1.38 2.56 25.94
CA GLU A 116 1.78 3.77 26.67
C GLU A 116 2.75 4.69 25.92
N LYS A 117 3.52 4.16 24.96
CA LYS A 117 4.46 4.95 24.15
C LYS A 117 4.22 4.70 22.66
N TRP A 118 4.31 5.78 21.89
CA TRP A 118 4.19 5.74 20.44
C TRP A 118 5.54 5.43 19.80
N TYR A 119 5.90 4.14 19.76
CA TYR A 119 7.21 3.70 19.30
C TYR A 119 7.39 3.85 17.79
N VAL A 120 6.37 3.45 17.01
CA VAL A 120 6.47 3.42 15.55
C VAL A 120 5.18 3.91 14.91
N LYS A 121 5.33 4.77 13.90
CA LYS A 121 4.21 5.20 13.06
C LYS A 121 3.94 4.24 11.92
N SER A 122 2.68 3.94 11.66
CA SER A 122 2.20 3.13 10.54
C SER A 122 2.76 3.62 9.20
N ALA A 123 2.80 4.95 8.99
CA ALA A 123 3.38 5.56 7.80
C ALA A 123 4.89 5.31 7.66
N TYR A 124 5.63 5.15 8.75
CA TYR A 124 7.05 4.81 8.70
C TYR A 124 7.27 3.33 8.35
N VAL A 125 6.45 2.43 8.90
CA VAL A 125 6.46 1.00 8.51
C VAL A 125 6.13 0.85 7.04
N ALA A 126 5.08 1.52 6.55
CA ALA A 126 4.72 1.53 5.13
C ALA A 126 5.88 2.03 4.26
N ARG A 127 6.54 3.13 4.65
CA ARG A 127 7.76 3.60 3.97
C ARG A 127 8.80 2.48 3.85
N LYS A 128 9.08 1.74 4.92
CA LYS A 128 10.09 0.66 4.91
C LYS A 128 9.70 -0.48 3.97
N ALA A 129 8.43 -0.86 3.94
CA ALA A 129 7.92 -1.84 2.99
C ALA A 129 8.07 -1.36 1.54
N ILE A 130 7.77 -0.08 1.26
CA ILE A 130 7.94 0.53 -0.07
C ILE A 130 9.43 0.55 -0.46
N GLU A 131 10.33 1.00 0.44
CA GLU A 131 11.78 1.01 0.21
C GLU A 131 12.27 -0.40 -0.16
N HIS A 132 11.86 -1.42 0.58
CA HIS A 132 12.23 -2.81 0.31
C HIS A 132 11.70 -3.28 -1.05
N TYR A 133 10.39 -3.13 -1.31
CA TYR A 133 9.75 -3.57 -2.55
C TYR A 133 10.40 -2.96 -3.81
N PHE A 134 10.78 -1.68 -3.77
CA PHE A 134 11.40 -0.99 -4.91
C PHE A 134 12.95 -0.98 -4.87
N SER A 135 13.59 -1.59 -3.87
CA SER A 135 15.06 -1.65 -3.78
C SER A 135 15.69 -2.67 -4.75
N GLU A 136 14.95 -3.70 -5.13
CA GLU A 136 15.48 -4.90 -5.80
C GLU A 136 15.73 -4.75 -7.31
N GLN A 137 15.51 -3.57 -7.89
CA GLN A 137 15.77 -3.34 -9.31
C GLN A 137 16.52 -2.02 -9.52
N VAL A 138 17.84 -2.14 -9.45
CA VAL A 138 18.76 -1.39 -10.33
C VAL A 138 19.50 -2.48 -11.11
N LEU A 139 18.93 -2.88 -12.24
CA LEU A 139 19.66 -3.50 -13.35
C LEU A 139 19.56 -2.51 -14.51
#